data_AF-K5ZIW8-F1
#
_entry.id   AF-K5ZIW8-F1
#
_cell.length_a   1.000
_cell.length_b   1.000
_cell.length_c   1.000
_cell.angle_alpha   90.00
_cell.angle_beta   90.00
_cell.angle_gamma   90.00
#
_symmetry.space_group_name_H-M   'P 1'
#
loop_
_entity.id
_entity.type
_entity.pdbx_description
1 polymer ?
#
loop_
_entity_poly.entity_id
_entity_poly.type
_entity_poly.pdbx_seq_one_letter_code
_entity_poly.pdbx_strand_id
1 'polypeptide(L)'
;MHDYDWKQDKGFGVLELIMTAPIVVASWISLQYYGSTVAPDLFGSGNKLLHNVIGGIGVAEGNGGSLRAGLPWQSVHDGARYAHDPLRLSVCIEAPRDAMSEILGRHPEVRALFDHGWMHLFALDEAGQMAWRYAGDLHWTAMAGRHLVQPSARLEAAV
;
A
#
# COMPACT_ATOMS: atom_id res chain seq x y z
N MET A 1 -17.73 -11.14 2.47
CA MET A 1 -16.69 -10.41 3.23
C MET A 1 -16.75 -10.96 4.65
N HIS A 2 -15.62 -11.34 5.24
CA HIS A 2 -15.58 -11.97 6.55
C HIS A 2 -15.15 -10.94 7.59
N ASP A 3 -15.90 -10.82 8.68
CA ASP A 3 -15.51 -10.01 9.83
C ASP A 3 -14.43 -10.76 10.62
N TYR A 4 -13.38 -10.04 11.01
CA TYR A 4 -12.30 -10.57 11.84
C TYR A 4 -12.46 -10.05 13.27
N ASP A 5 -12.56 -10.96 14.24
CA ASP A 5 -12.56 -10.65 15.67
C ASP A 5 -11.33 -11.28 16.33
N TRP A 6 -10.36 -10.43 16.69
CA TRP A 6 -9.10 -10.86 17.30
C TRP A 6 -9.30 -11.52 18.67
N LYS A 7 -10.40 -11.24 19.38
CA LYS A 7 -10.69 -11.85 20.69
C LYS A 7 -11.05 -13.33 20.56
N GLN A 8 -11.52 -13.75 19.39
CA GLN A 8 -11.84 -15.14 19.07
C GLN A 8 -10.64 -15.89 18.46
N ASP A 9 -9.62 -15.18 17.98
CA ASP A 9 -8.43 -15.72 17.32
C ASP A 9 -7.36 -16.15 18.33
N LYS A 10 -7.62 -17.28 18.99
CA LYS A 10 -6.69 -17.86 19.97
C LYS A 10 -5.34 -18.18 19.31
N GLY A 11 -4.30 -17.48 19.73
CA GLY A 11 -2.95 -17.64 19.18
C GLY A 11 -2.69 -16.86 17.90
N PHE A 12 -3.63 -16.01 17.46
CA PHE A 12 -3.46 -15.05 16.36
C PHE A 12 -3.14 -15.68 14.98
N GLY A 13 -3.60 -16.91 14.73
CA GLY A 13 -3.34 -17.60 13.47
C GLY A 13 -4.10 -16.98 12.30
N VAL A 14 -5.30 -16.44 12.54
CA VAL A 14 -6.07 -15.73 11.51
C VAL A 14 -5.45 -14.35 11.24
N LEU A 15 -5.00 -13.64 12.29
CA LEU A 15 -4.23 -12.39 12.15
C LEU A 15 -3.00 -12.60 11.29
N GLU A 16 -2.24 -13.66 11.55
CA GLU A 16 -1.04 -14.01 10.80
C GLU A 16 -1.38 -14.29 9.33
N LEU A 17 -2.45 -15.03 9.05
CA LEU A 17 -2.92 -15.25 7.69
C LEU A 17 -3.31 -13.92 7.01
N ILE A 18 -4.03 -13.04 7.70
CA ILE A 18 -4.39 -11.71 7.16
C ILE A 18 -3.13 -10.90 6.84
N MET A 19 -2.15 -10.88 7.75
CA MET A 19 -0.94 -10.10 7.58
C MET A 19 -0.02 -10.62 6.46
N THR A 20 -0.07 -11.92 6.19
CA THR A 20 0.85 -12.59 5.24
C THR A 20 0.24 -12.88 3.88
N ALA A 21 -1.08 -12.93 3.74
CA ALA A 21 -1.74 -13.21 2.46
C ALA A 21 -2.42 -11.97 1.85
N PRO A 22 -3.59 -11.49 2.33
CA PRO A 22 -4.28 -10.38 1.68
C PRO A 22 -3.50 -9.07 1.75
N ILE A 23 -2.68 -8.80 2.78
CA ILE A 23 -1.82 -7.62 2.79
C ILE A 23 -0.75 -7.67 1.70
N VAL A 24 -0.13 -8.83 1.48
CA VAL A 24 0.86 -9.01 0.40
C VAL A 24 0.17 -8.85 -0.97
N VAL A 25 -1.06 -9.35 -1.09
CA VAL A 25 -1.88 -9.13 -2.29
C VAL A 25 -2.38 -7.68 -2.43
N ALA A 26 -2.46 -6.91 -1.36
CA ALA A 26 -2.76 -5.49 -1.48
C ALA A 26 -1.48 -4.69 -1.85
N SER A 27 -0.32 -5.11 -1.34
CA SER A 27 0.95 -4.41 -1.50
C SER A 27 1.44 -4.38 -2.95
N TRP A 28 1.51 -5.54 -3.63
CA TRP A 28 1.94 -5.62 -5.03
C TRP A 28 1.03 -4.80 -5.98
N ILE A 29 -0.29 -4.81 -5.78
CA ILE A 29 -1.22 -3.98 -6.56
C ILE A 29 -0.95 -2.50 -6.27
N SER A 30 -0.91 -2.10 -5.00
CA SER A 30 -0.66 -0.70 -4.63
C SER A 30 0.66 -0.18 -5.16
N LEU A 31 1.73 -0.97 -5.07
CA LEU A 31 3.06 -0.60 -5.55
C LEU A 31 3.14 -0.50 -7.07
N GLN A 32 2.40 -1.34 -7.81
CA GLN A 32 2.30 -1.23 -9.26
C GLN A 32 1.68 0.11 -9.68
N TYR A 33 0.56 0.51 -9.05
CA TYR A 33 -0.06 1.82 -9.31
C TYR A 33 0.83 2.98 -8.86
N TYR A 34 1.37 2.91 -7.64
CA TYR A 34 2.22 3.96 -7.08
C TYR A 34 3.47 4.16 -7.94
N GLY A 35 4.25 3.11 -8.17
CA GLY A 35 5.50 3.16 -8.94
C GLY A 35 5.27 3.62 -10.38
N SER A 36 4.26 3.07 -11.06
CA SER A 36 3.93 3.46 -12.44
C SER A 36 3.46 4.91 -12.54
N THR A 37 3.00 5.52 -11.45
CA THR A 37 2.56 6.92 -11.41
C THR A 37 3.70 7.87 -11.05
N VAL A 38 4.49 7.57 -10.01
CA VAL A 38 5.52 8.49 -9.48
C VAL A 38 6.86 8.40 -10.22
N ALA A 39 7.17 7.27 -10.84
CA ALA A 39 8.39 7.07 -11.62
C ALA A 39 8.11 6.17 -12.84
N PRO A 40 7.29 6.63 -13.80
CA PRO A 40 6.80 5.84 -14.93
C PRO A 40 7.91 5.28 -15.82
N ASP A 41 9.04 5.98 -15.95
CA ASP A 41 10.17 5.50 -16.76
C ASP A 41 10.89 4.29 -16.15
N LEU A 42 10.84 4.15 -14.82
CA LEU A 42 11.51 3.07 -14.10
C LEU A 42 10.55 1.93 -13.75
N PHE A 43 9.32 2.26 -13.32
CA PHE A 43 8.36 1.29 -12.80
C PHE A 43 7.08 1.17 -13.63
N GLY A 44 6.91 1.97 -14.69
CA GLY A 44 5.80 1.87 -15.63
C GLY A 44 6.11 0.98 -16.84
N SER A 45 5.11 0.77 -17.69
CA SER A 45 5.28 0.09 -18.99
C SER A 45 5.11 1.00 -20.20
N GLY A 46 5.05 2.32 -20.00
CA GLY A 46 4.96 3.29 -21.09
C GLY A 46 3.62 3.27 -21.81
N ASN A 47 3.62 3.51 -23.13
CA ASN A 47 2.41 3.62 -23.92
C ASN A 47 1.86 2.24 -24.32
N LYS A 48 0.64 1.94 -23.85
CA LYS A 48 -0.07 0.69 -24.16
C LYS A 48 -0.20 0.38 -25.65
N LEU A 49 -0.31 1.41 -26.49
CA LEU A 49 -0.46 1.24 -27.95
C LEU A 49 0.80 0.66 -28.61
N LEU A 50 1.94 0.74 -27.94
CA LEU A 50 3.23 0.29 -28.44
C LEU A 50 3.70 -1.00 -27.78
N HIS A 51 2.88 -1.63 -26.93
CA HIS A 51 3.28 -2.82 -26.17
C HIS A 51 3.46 -4.05 -27.06
N ASN A 52 4.64 -4.66 -26.97
CA ASN A 52 4.92 -6.00 -27.47
C ASN A 52 5.08 -6.95 -26.29
N VAL A 53 4.20 -7.93 -26.15
CA VAL A 53 4.22 -8.89 -25.04
C VAL A 53 5.44 -9.80 -25.14
N ILE A 54 6.18 -9.93 -24.03
CA ILE A 54 7.37 -10.78 -23.94
C ILE A 54 7.14 -11.84 -22.86
N GLY A 55 7.04 -13.10 -23.29
CA GLY A 55 7.05 -14.27 -22.39
C GLY A 55 5.93 -14.33 -21.36
N GLY A 56 4.89 -13.50 -21.47
CA GLY A 56 3.81 -13.39 -20.47
C GLY A 56 4.23 -12.74 -19.14
N ILE A 57 5.45 -12.19 -19.06
CA ILE A 57 6.02 -11.61 -17.83
C ILE A 57 6.19 -10.10 -17.90
N GLY A 58 6.01 -9.50 -19.07
CA GLY A 58 6.08 -8.06 -19.27
C GLY A 58 5.96 -7.66 -20.74
N VAL A 59 6.33 -6.42 -21.05
CA VAL A 59 6.25 -5.86 -22.40
C VAL A 59 7.54 -5.12 -22.77
N ALA A 60 7.83 -5.03 -24.06
CA ALA A 60 8.69 -3.97 -24.63
C ALA A 60 7.80 -2.87 -25.20
N GLU A 61 8.29 -1.62 -25.18
CA GLU A 61 7.58 -0.47 -25.73
C GLU A 61 8.16 -0.09 -27.11
N GLY A 62 7.37 -0.26 -28.16
CA GLY A 62 7.79 -0.01 -29.54
C GLY A 62 8.59 -1.18 -30.11
N ASN A 63 9.52 -0.89 -31.03
CA ASN A 63 10.26 -1.91 -31.78
C ASN A 63 11.45 -2.54 -31.00
N GLY A 64 11.43 -2.48 -29.66
CA GLY A 64 12.50 -2.98 -28.80
C GLY A 64 12.49 -2.34 -27.41
N GLY A 65 13.60 -2.46 -26.68
CA GLY A 65 13.78 -1.85 -25.36
C GLY A 65 13.82 -2.86 -24.22
N SER A 66 14.11 -2.35 -23.02
CA SER A 66 14.12 -3.16 -21.79
C SER A 66 12.73 -3.71 -21.49
N LEU A 67 12.69 -4.91 -20.91
CA LEU A 67 11.44 -5.50 -20.40
C LEU A 67 10.86 -4.59 -19.31
N ARG A 68 9.57 -4.26 -19.44
CA ARG A 68 8.81 -3.46 -18.48
C ARG A 68 7.66 -4.27 -17.91
N ALA A 69 7.54 -4.30 -16.58
CA ALA A 69 6.52 -5.05 -15.84
C ALA A 69 5.47 -4.15 -15.16
N GLY A 70 5.55 -2.84 -15.39
CA GLY A 70 4.67 -1.82 -14.82
C GLY A 70 3.32 -1.68 -15.49
N LEU A 71 2.52 -0.74 -15.02
CA LEU A 71 1.28 -0.32 -15.68
C LEU A 71 1.55 0.67 -16.81
N PRO A 72 0.77 0.62 -17.91
CA PRO A 72 0.88 1.61 -18.96
C PRO A 72 0.37 2.97 -18.49
N TRP A 73 0.82 4.03 -19.15
CA TRP A 73 0.42 5.41 -18.84
C TRP A 73 -1.11 5.58 -18.83
N GLN A 74 -1.81 4.97 -19.79
CA GLN A 74 -3.27 5.02 -19.90
C GLN A 74 -4.02 4.31 -18.75
N SER A 75 -3.34 3.51 -17.93
CA SER A 75 -3.93 2.90 -16.74
C SER A 75 -3.88 3.79 -15.51
N VAL A 76 -3.04 4.82 -15.51
CA VAL A 76 -2.81 5.71 -14.37
C VAL A 76 -3.17 7.17 -14.67
N HIS A 77 -3.41 7.52 -15.93
CA HIS A 77 -3.64 8.89 -16.38
C HIS A 77 -4.67 8.95 -17.51
N ASP A 78 -5.51 10.00 -17.51
CA ASP A 78 -6.61 10.20 -18.48
C ASP A 78 -6.25 11.14 -19.65
N GLY A 79 -5.01 11.60 -19.73
CA GLY A 79 -4.53 12.61 -20.69
C GLY A 79 -4.43 14.02 -20.10
N ALA A 80 -5.08 14.30 -18.96
CA ALA A 80 -4.96 15.56 -18.23
C ALA A 80 -4.51 15.37 -16.77
N ARG A 81 -5.05 14.37 -16.07
CA ARG A 81 -4.81 14.13 -14.63
C ARG A 81 -4.56 12.65 -14.36
N TYR A 82 -3.94 12.38 -13.22
CA TYR A 82 -3.88 11.02 -12.70
C TYR A 82 -5.28 10.52 -12.36
N ALA A 83 -5.53 9.25 -12.62
CA ALA A 83 -6.80 8.59 -12.28
C ALA A 83 -7.01 8.52 -10.76
N HIS A 84 -5.91 8.37 -10.01
CA HIS A 84 -5.87 8.38 -8.55
C HIS A 84 -4.63 9.13 -8.07
N ASP A 85 -4.72 9.72 -6.88
CA ASP A 85 -3.53 10.25 -6.21
C ASP A 85 -2.56 9.10 -5.89
N PRO A 86 -1.24 9.26 -6.15
CA PRO A 86 -0.26 8.23 -5.89
C PRO A 86 0.05 8.12 -4.39
N LEU A 87 -0.83 7.44 -3.67
CA LEU A 87 -0.69 7.19 -2.24
C LEU A 87 -0.10 5.79 -1.96
N ARG A 88 0.63 5.67 -0.85
CA ARG A 88 1.08 4.38 -0.34
C ARG A 88 -0.03 3.74 0.50
N LEU A 89 -0.17 2.41 0.40
CA LEU A 89 -1.21 1.66 1.09
C LEU A 89 -1.14 1.86 2.62
N SER A 90 -2.29 2.16 3.23
CA SER A 90 -2.45 2.16 4.68
C SER A 90 -3.24 0.94 5.11
N VAL A 91 -2.65 0.15 6.00
CA VAL A 91 -3.27 -1.02 6.62
C VAL A 91 -3.68 -0.63 8.03
N CYS A 92 -4.97 -0.78 8.34
CA CYS A 92 -5.52 -0.54 9.67
C CYS A 92 -6.06 -1.85 10.21
N ILE A 93 -5.54 -2.31 11.35
CA ILE A 93 -5.94 -3.59 11.96
C ILE A 93 -6.34 -3.34 13.41
N GLU A 94 -7.53 -3.80 13.79
CA GLU A 94 -7.93 -3.92 15.20
C GLU A 94 -7.38 -5.21 15.77
N ALA A 95 -6.17 -5.15 16.34
CA ALA A 95 -5.52 -6.27 17.00
C ALA A 95 -4.43 -5.77 17.98
N PRO A 96 -4.02 -6.60 18.97
CA PRO A 96 -2.92 -6.25 19.86
C PRO A 96 -1.62 -6.01 19.08
N ARG A 97 -0.94 -4.89 19.40
CA ARG A 97 0.35 -4.52 18.79
C ARG A 97 1.43 -5.58 18.99
N ASP A 98 1.44 -6.21 20.15
CA ASP A 98 2.42 -7.24 20.49
C ASP A 98 2.25 -8.45 19.56
N ALA A 99 1.02 -8.89 19.31
CA ALA A 99 0.71 -9.96 18.38
C ALA A 99 1.14 -9.61 16.93
N MET A 100 0.81 -8.41 16.46
CA MET A 100 1.27 -7.94 15.14
C MET A 100 2.80 -7.86 15.06
N SER A 101 3.47 -7.40 16.12
CA SER A 101 4.93 -7.30 16.17
C SER A 101 5.60 -8.67 16.17
N GLU A 102 5.02 -9.64 16.86
CA GLU A 102 5.47 -11.03 16.87
C GLU A 102 5.36 -11.66 15.47
N ILE A 103 4.22 -11.45 14.79
CA ILE A 103 4.01 -11.89 13.41
C ILE A 103 5.01 -11.23 12.46
N LEU A 104 5.20 -9.90 12.54
CA LEU A 104 6.22 -9.21 11.74
C LEU A 104 7.64 -9.72 12.04
N GLY A 105 7.92 -10.13 13.27
CA GLY A 105 9.17 -10.78 13.67
C GLY A 105 9.38 -12.13 12.99
N ARG A 106 8.31 -12.90 12.78
CA ARG A 106 8.35 -14.18 12.04
C ARG A 106 8.44 -14.00 10.52
N HIS A 107 7.92 -12.91 9.98
CA HIS A 107 7.79 -12.65 8.54
C HIS A 107 8.60 -11.41 8.09
N PRO A 108 9.94 -11.53 7.96
CA PRO A 108 10.80 -10.39 7.66
C PRO A 108 10.49 -9.68 6.34
N GLU A 109 10.03 -10.42 5.32
CA GLU A 109 9.65 -9.83 4.02
C GLU A 109 8.41 -8.93 4.14
N VAL A 110 7.43 -9.33 4.95
CA VAL A 110 6.24 -8.51 5.22
C VAL A 110 6.63 -7.29 6.06
N ARG A 111 7.48 -7.49 7.06
CA ARG A 111 8.03 -6.40 7.88
C ARG A 111 8.78 -5.37 7.04
N ALA A 112 9.59 -5.81 6.07
CA ALA A 112 10.35 -4.93 5.20
C ALA A 112 9.47 -3.95 4.39
N LEU A 113 8.23 -4.33 4.05
CA LEU A 113 7.29 -3.43 3.40
C LEU A 113 6.91 -2.23 4.30
N PHE A 114 6.82 -2.45 5.61
CA PHE A 114 6.51 -1.39 6.57
C PHE A 114 7.76 -0.63 7.01
N ASP A 115 8.86 -1.33 7.29
CA ASP A 115 10.12 -0.74 7.74
C ASP A 115 10.71 0.21 6.68
N HIS A 116 10.64 -0.16 5.40
CA HIS A 116 11.10 0.69 4.30
C HIS A 116 10.05 1.73 3.87
N GLY A 117 8.92 1.80 4.57
CA GLY A 117 7.86 2.77 4.31
C GLY A 117 7.13 2.57 2.99
N TRP A 118 7.21 1.40 2.35
CA TRP A 118 6.42 1.07 1.16
C TRP A 118 4.92 1.06 1.48
N MET A 119 4.56 0.76 2.72
CA MET A 119 3.20 0.81 3.26
C MET A 119 3.18 1.42 4.67
N HIS A 120 2.00 1.74 5.16
CA HIS A 120 1.75 2.17 6.52
C HIS A 120 0.95 1.12 7.28
N LEU A 121 1.28 0.91 8.55
CA LEU A 121 0.53 0.02 9.45
C LEU A 121 0.05 0.80 10.67
N PHE A 122 -1.23 0.63 10.99
CA PHE A 122 -1.90 1.26 12.10
C PHE A 122 -2.65 0.23 12.92
N ALA A 123 -2.53 0.35 14.25
CA ALA A 123 -3.34 -0.42 15.19
C ALA A 123 -4.56 0.41 15.59
N LEU A 124 -5.73 -0.17 15.43
CA LEU A 124 -6.99 0.40 15.91
C LEU A 124 -7.21 0.01 17.38
N ASP A 125 -7.84 0.89 18.16
CA ASP A 125 -8.37 0.56 19.48
C ASP A 125 -9.75 -0.12 19.37
N GLU A 126 -10.33 -0.52 20.51
CA GLU A 126 -11.65 -1.16 20.56
C GLU A 126 -12.82 -0.24 20.13
N ALA A 127 -12.56 1.07 19.98
CA ALA A 127 -13.52 2.03 19.42
C ALA A 127 -13.29 2.25 17.91
N GLY A 128 -12.43 1.45 17.29
CA GLY A 128 -12.07 1.53 15.87
C GLY A 128 -11.22 2.76 15.51
N GLN A 129 -10.66 3.47 16.48
CA GLN A 129 -9.85 4.67 16.25
C GLN A 129 -8.39 4.29 16.03
N MET A 130 -7.69 5.01 15.14
CA MET A 130 -6.27 4.84 14.93
C MET A 130 -5.48 5.31 16.16
N ALA A 131 -5.18 4.37 17.05
CA ALA A 131 -4.50 4.66 18.31
C ALA A 131 -2.98 4.61 18.19
N TRP A 132 -2.45 3.78 17.29
CA TRP A 132 -1.01 3.61 17.13
C TRP A 132 -0.60 3.51 15.66
N ARG A 133 0.59 4.01 15.37
CA ARG A 133 1.26 3.87 14.08
C ARG A 133 2.55 3.10 14.25
N TYR A 134 2.78 2.13 13.37
CA TYR A 134 4.05 1.44 13.27
C TYR A 134 5.14 2.41 12.80
N ALA A 135 6.26 2.45 13.53
CA ALA A 135 7.35 3.41 13.33
C ALA A 135 8.61 2.77 12.74
N GLY A 136 8.56 1.47 12.40
CA GLY A 136 9.74 0.72 11.97
C GLY A 136 10.38 -0.05 13.11
N ASP A 137 11.10 -1.11 12.75
CA ASP A 137 11.90 -1.90 13.70
C ASP A 137 11.11 -2.49 14.89
N LEU A 138 9.85 -2.87 14.65
CA LEU A 138 8.92 -3.35 15.68
C LEU A 138 8.53 -2.31 16.74
N HIS A 139 8.83 -1.02 16.49
CA HIS A 139 8.43 0.08 17.36
C HIS A 139 7.10 0.69 16.91
N TRP A 140 6.34 1.21 17.88
CA TRP A 140 5.05 1.85 17.67
C TRP A 140 5.04 3.22 18.32
N THR A 141 4.46 4.20 17.63
CA THR A 141 4.22 5.54 18.16
C THR A 141 2.73 5.73 18.40
N ALA A 142 2.38 6.29 19.56
CA ALA A 142 1.00 6.65 19.86
C ALA A 142 0.54 7.76 18.90
N MET A 143 -0.63 7.57 18.30
CA MET A 143 -1.27 8.62 17.52
C MET A 143 -1.92 9.58 18.50
N ALA A 144 -1.47 10.84 18.51
CA ALA A 144 -2.18 11.88 19.23
C ALA A 144 -3.60 11.96 18.64
N GLY A 145 -4.63 11.74 19.48
CA GLY A 145 -6.01 11.86 19.06
C GLY A 145 -6.22 13.21 18.38
N ARG A 146 -6.51 13.20 17.08
CA ARG A 146 -6.76 14.43 16.35
C ARG A 146 -8.07 15.02 16.87
N HIS A 147 -7.96 16.12 17.61
CA HIS A 147 -8.95 17.18 17.54
C HIS A 147 -9.16 17.49 16.05
N LEU A 148 -10.41 17.36 15.58
CA LEU A 148 -10.79 17.56 14.19
C LEU A 148 -10.26 18.93 13.72
N VAL A 149 -9.23 18.91 12.86
CA VAL A 149 -8.83 20.10 12.13
C VAL A 149 -10.00 20.45 11.22
N GLN A 150 -10.63 21.59 11.46
CA GLN A 150 -11.66 22.14 10.58
C GLN A 150 -11.07 22.29 9.17
N PRO A 151 -11.80 21.92 8.11
CA PRO A 151 -11.29 22.01 6.76
C PRO A 151 -10.94 23.46 6.43
N SER A 152 -9.66 23.75 6.18
CA SER A 152 -9.23 25.03 5.65
C SER A 152 -9.85 25.23 4.26
N ALA A 153 -10.38 26.42 4.02
CA ALA A 153 -11.04 26.81 2.78
C ALA A 153 -10.25 26.40 1.52
N ARG A 154 -10.98 25.96 0.49
CA ARG A 154 -10.49 25.70 -0.86
C ARG A 154 -9.50 26.79 -1.29
N LEU A 155 -8.28 26.39 -1.66
CA LEU A 155 -7.43 27.21 -2.50
C LEU A 155 -8.10 27.31 -3.88
N GLU A 156 -8.66 28.48 -4.19
CA GLU A 156 -9.03 28.82 -5.56
C GLU A 156 -7.75 29.00 -6.37
N ALA A 157 -7.57 28.18 -7.41
CA ALA A 157 -6.54 28.39 -8.40
C ALA A 157 -6.95 29.61 -9.25
N ALA A 158 -6.15 30.67 -9.19
CA ALA A 158 -6.27 31.79 -10.10
C ALA A 158 -5.91 31.36 -11.53
N VAL A 159 -6.70 31.85 -12.48
CA VAL A 159 -6.65 31.64 -13.94
C VAL A 159 -5.34 32.12 -14.55
#